data_AF-A0A951JBJ9-F1
#
_entry.id   AF-A0A951JBJ9-F1
#
_cell.length_a   1.000
_cell.length_b   1.000
_cell.length_c   1.000
_cell.angle_alpha   90.00
_cell.angle_beta   90.00
_cell.angle_gamma   90.00
#
_symmetry.space_group_name_H-M   'P 1'
#
loop_
_entity.id
_entity.type
_entity.pdbx_description
1 polymer ?
#
loop_
_entity_poly.entity_id
_entity_poly.type
_entity_poly.pdbx_seq_one_letter_code
_entity_poly.pdbx_strand_id
1 'polypeptide(L)'
;MDPRASGSRGSEATEGIGLRPFPTRQTRCCPPSPIPLPSAPRADLDVFLVAPKGPGSALRSLYEQGKGMIARWAVAQDASGSARGLALAYGRAIGCARAGLIGSTFAEECEADLFNEQAVVWG
;
A
#
# COMPACT_ATOMS: atom_id res chain seq x y z
N MET A 1 -15.70 36.40 41.30
CA MET A 1 -15.52 36.56 39.84
C MET A 1 -16.73 35.96 39.17
N ASP A 2 -17.45 36.81 38.44
CA ASP A 2 -18.81 36.69 37.89
C ASP A 2 -18.89 35.79 36.63
N PRO A 3 -20.06 35.48 36.02
CA PRO A 3 -20.39 34.23 35.35
C PRO A 3 -20.57 34.47 33.83
N ARG A 4 -21.17 33.52 33.10
CA ARG A 4 -21.49 33.61 31.67
C ARG A 4 -22.27 34.89 31.30
N ALA A 5 -21.84 35.60 30.24
CA ALA A 5 -22.68 35.99 29.09
C ALA A 5 -21.97 36.91 28.06
N SER A 6 -22.16 36.57 26.78
CA SER A 6 -22.42 37.46 25.63
C SER A 6 -21.29 38.25 24.96
N GLY A 7 -21.26 38.15 23.63
CA GLY A 7 -20.48 38.98 22.68
C GLY A 7 -20.37 38.24 21.34
N SER A 8 -21.45 38.14 20.57
CA SER A 8 -21.82 39.03 19.44
C SER A 8 -21.01 38.78 18.16
N ARG A 9 -21.74 38.34 17.13
CA ARG A 9 -21.35 38.18 15.73
C ARG A 9 -20.70 39.45 15.15
N GLY A 10 -19.68 39.24 14.33
CA GLY A 10 -19.15 40.12 13.28
C GLY A 10 -18.15 39.30 12.47
N SER A 11 -18.54 38.70 11.35
CA SER A 11 -18.62 39.28 10.00
C SER A 11 -17.26 39.37 9.29
N GLU A 12 -17.16 38.56 8.23
CA GLU A 12 -16.38 38.81 7.00
C GLU A 12 -14.86 38.87 7.09
N ALA A 13 -14.20 37.84 6.56
CA ALA A 13 -13.50 37.94 5.27
C ALA A 13 -12.56 36.74 5.11
N THR A 14 -12.92 35.81 4.23
CA THR A 14 -11.97 35.07 3.39
C THR A 14 -12.80 34.35 2.33
N GLU A 15 -13.21 35.11 1.31
CA GLU A 15 -13.28 34.54 -0.02
C GLU A 15 -11.87 34.02 -0.36
N GLY A 16 -11.77 32.72 -0.58
CA GLY A 16 -10.48 32.06 -0.77
C GLY A 16 -10.67 30.66 -1.34
N ILE A 17 -10.90 30.62 -2.65
CA ILE A 17 -10.74 29.45 -3.52
C ILE A 17 -11.81 28.37 -3.27
N GLY A 18 -12.85 28.39 -4.09
CA GLY A 18 -13.80 27.29 -4.25
C GLY A 18 -13.12 26.04 -4.79
N LEU A 19 -12.47 25.27 -3.91
CA LEU A 19 -12.13 23.88 -4.17
C LEU A 19 -13.43 23.10 -4.19
N ARG A 20 -13.93 22.87 -5.41
CA ARG A 20 -15.01 21.91 -5.62
C ARG A 20 -14.57 20.57 -5.00
N PRO A 21 -15.38 19.92 -4.15
CA PRO A 21 -15.04 18.60 -3.67
C PRO A 21 -14.80 17.68 -4.87
N PHE A 22 -13.64 17.01 -4.88
CA PHE A 22 -13.30 16.02 -5.90
C PHE A 22 -14.46 15.00 -5.99
N PRO A 23 -15.04 14.75 -7.17
CA PRO A 23 -16.04 13.72 -7.31
C PRO A 23 -15.39 12.37 -6.96
N THR A 24 -15.88 11.72 -5.90
CA THR A 24 -15.50 10.37 -5.44
C THR A 24 -15.94 9.29 -6.43
N ARG A 25 -15.46 9.39 -7.68
CA ARG A 25 -15.84 8.49 -8.76
C ARG A 25 -14.84 7.35 -8.89
N GLN A 26 -14.57 6.64 -7.79
CA GLN A 26 -13.64 5.50 -7.80
C GLN A 26 -14.12 4.39 -6.88
N THR A 27 -14.98 3.52 -7.43
CA THR A 27 -15.07 2.07 -7.14
C THR A 27 -16.16 1.46 -8.04
N ARG A 28 -15.88 1.30 -9.33
CA ARG A 28 -16.64 0.39 -10.22
C ARG A 28 -15.70 -0.39 -11.13
N CYS A 29 -14.65 -1.00 -10.56
CA CYS A 29 -13.79 -1.90 -11.34
C CYS A 29 -13.98 -3.38 -10.98
N CYS A 30 -14.61 -3.72 -9.84
CA CYS A 30 -15.00 -5.10 -9.54
C CYS A 30 -16.39 -5.15 -8.89
N PRO A 31 -17.30 -6.05 -9.31
CA PRO A 31 -18.48 -6.36 -8.51
C PRO A 31 -18.03 -6.91 -7.15
N PRO A 32 -18.74 -6.60 -6.05
CA PRO A 32 -18.40 -7.15 -4.74
C PRO A 32 -18.45 -8.68 -4.81
N SER A 33 -17.37 -9.34 -4.37
CA SER A 33 -17.32 -10.80 -4.34
C SER A 33 -18.41 -11.33 -3.39
N PRO A 34 -19.19 -12.35 -3.80
CA PRO A 34 -20.26 -12.91 -2.95
C PRO A 34 -19.72 -13.72 -1.76
N ILE A 35 -18.40 -13.87 -1.64
CA ILE A 35 -17.75 -14.63 -0.57
C ILE A 35 -17.23 -13.62 0.45
N PRO A 36 -17.68 -13.67 1.72
CA PRO A 36 -17.06 -12.89 2.78
C PRO A 36 -15.62 -13.38 2.96
N LEU A 37 -14.65 -12.55 2.55
CA LEU A 37 -13.24 -12.82 2.82
C LEU A 37 -13.01 -12.66 4.33
N PRO A 38 -12.34 -13.61 4.99
CA PRO A 38 -12.00 -13.45 6.40
C PRO A 38 -11.13 -12.20 6.57
N SER A 39 -11.46 -11.37 7.55
CA SER A 39 -10.73 -10.12 7.86
C SER A 39 -9.34 -10.37 8.47
N ALA A 40 -9.06 -11.59 8.88
CA ALA A 40 -7.78 -12.01 9.43
C ALA A 40 -7.38 -13.40 8.93
N PRO A 41 -6.09 -13.64 8.66
CA PRO A 41 -5.58 -14.96 8.32
C PRO A 41 -5.72 -15.93 9.50
N ARG A 42 -5.73 -17.23 9.21
CA ARG A 42 -5.67 -18.26 10.27
C ARG A 42 -4.31 -18.24 10.95
N ALA A 43 -4.26 -18.56 12.24
CA ALA A 43 -3.06 -18.50 13.07
C ALA A 43 -1.97 -19.55 12.70
N ASP A 44 -2.34 -20.60 11.95
CA ASP A 44 -1.43 -21.68 11.53
C ASP A 44 -0.69 -21.40 10.22
N LEU A 45 -0.88 -20.21 9.63
CA LEU A 45 -0.32 -19.85 8.32
C LEU A 45 0.87 -18.90 8.44
N ASP A 46 1.83 -19.01 7.53
CA ASP A 46 2.79 -17.94 7.32
C ASP A 46 2.19 -16.89 6.39
N VAL A 47 2.37 -15.62 6.74
CA VAL A 47 1.88 -14.49 5.95
C VAL A 47 3.04 -13.53 5.72
N PHE A 48 3.46 -13.42 4.47
CA PHE A 48 4.52 -12.52 4.04
C PHE A 48 4.14 -11.86 2.72
N LEU A 49 4.82 -10.77 2.39
CA LEU A 49 4.70 -10.09 1.10
C LEU A 49 6.08 -9.98 0.43
N VAL A 50 6.06 -9.98 -0.89
CA VAL A 50 7.17 -9.56 -1.75
C VAL A 50 6.58 -8.69 -2.85
N ALA A 51 6.92 -7.41 -2.85
CA ALA A 51 6.30 -6.38 -3.69
C ALA A 51 7.34 -5.74 -4.64
N PRO A 52 7.43 -6.20 -5.91
CA PRO A 52 8.25 -5.57 -6.93
C PRO A 52 7.73 -4.17 -7.28
N LYS A 53 8.61 -3.17 -7.28
CA LYS A 53 8.25 -1.77 -7.59
C LYS A 53 8.29 -1.51 -9.10
N GLY A 54 7.29 -1.99 -9.81
CA GLY A 54 7.12 -1.75 -11.24
C GLY A 54 6.06 -2.66 -11.87
N PRO A 55 5.72 -2.45 -13.17
CA PRO A 55 4.70 -3.24 -13.83
C PRO A 55 5.15 -4.70 -14.01
N GLY A 56 4.22 -5.64 -13.89
CA GLY A 56 4.51 -7.07 -14.00
C GLY A 56 5.12 -7.48 -15.35
N SER A 57 4.77 -6.79 -16.44
CA SER A 57 5.39 -6.99 -17.76
C SER A 57 6.88 -6.67 -17.77
N ALA A 58 7.30 -5.59 -17.09
CA ALA A 58 8.70 -5.23 -16.97
C ALA A 58 9.45 -6.21 -16.06
N LEU A 59 8.83 -6.68 -14.98
CA LEU A 59 9.43 -7.71 -14.12
C LEU A 59 9.79 -8.96 -14.94
N ARG A 60 8.88 -9.45 -15.78
CA ARG A 60 9.14 -10.62 -16.62
C ARG A 60 10.25 -10.36 -17.64
N SER A 61 10.20 -9.24 -18.36
CA SER A 61 11.22 -8.87 -19.35
C SER A 61 12.61 -8.74 -18.72
N LEU A 62 12.71 -8.11 -17.54
CA LEU A 62 13.98 -8.00 -16.81
C LEU A 62 14.48 -9.37 -16.35
N TYR A 63 13.59 -10.24 -15.87
CA TYR A 63 13.94 -11.59 -15.44
C TYR A 63 14.59 -12.40 -16.57
N GLU A 64 14.01 -12.36 -17.77
CA GLU A 64 14.49 -13.05 -18.97
C GLU A 64 15.85 -12.51 -19.45
N GLN A 65 16.09 -11.21 -19.27
CA GLN A 65 17.38 -10.56 -19.57
C GLN A 65 18.46 -10.84 -18.50
N GLY A 66 18.18 -11.67 -17.49
CA GLY A 66 19.10 -11.91 -16.38
C GLY A 66 19.22 -10.74 -15.40
N LYS A 67 18.38 -9.72 -15.53
CA LYS A 67 18.29 -8.56 -14.63
C LYS A 67 17.24 -8.81 -13.54
N GLY A 68 17.07 -7.85 -12.65
CA GLY A 68 16.06 -7.87 -11.58
C GLY A 68 15.35 -6.53 -11.44
N MET A 69 14.25 -6.55 -10.69
CA MET A 69 13.52 -5.37 -10.25
C MET A 69 13.61 -5.28 -8.74
N ILE A 70 13.83 -4.07 -8.20
CA ILE A 70 13.84 -3.88 -6.75
C ILE A 70 12.48 -4.27 -6.18
N ALA A 71 12.49 -4.99 -5.06
CA ALA A 71 11.27 -5.32 -4.33
C ALA A 71 11.40 -5.04 -2.84
N ARG A 72 10.26 -4.71 -2.22
CA ARG A 72 10.11 -4.69 -0.76
C ARG A 72 9.65 -6.07 -0.28
N TRP A 73 10.04 -6.45 0.92
CA TRP A 73 9.54 -7.66 1.58
C TRP A 73 9.16 -7.38 3.03
N ALA A 74 8.16 -8.07 3.53
CA ALA A 74 7.73 -8.01 4.93
C ALA A 74 7.10 -9.34 5.37
N VAL A 75 7.08 -9.58 6.67
CA VAL A 75 6.40 -10.73 7.30
C VAL A 75 5.37 -10.18 8.28
N ALA A 76 4.11 -10.57 8.12
CA ALA A 76 3.02 -10.23 9.02
C ALA A 76 2.78 -11.33 10.06
N GLN A 77 2.93 -12.60 9.66
CA GLN A 77 2.76 -13.75 10.54
C GLN A 77 3.81 -14.82 10.17
N ASP A 78 4.45 -15.39 11.19
CA ASP A 78 5.42 -16.48 11.05
C ASP A 78 5.04 -17.61 12.01
N ALA A 79 4.15 -18.49 11.54
CA ALA A 79 3.68 -19.65 12.29
C ALA A 79 4.69 -20.80 12.23
N SER A 80 5.47 -20.89 11.15
CA SER A 80 6.46 -21.96 10.94
C SER A 80 7.86 -21.65 11.48
N GLY A 81 8.17 -20.37 11.73
CA GLY A 81 9.53 -19.88 12.01
C GLY A 81 10.41 -19.74 10.76
N SER A 82 9.85 -19.98 9.57
CA SER A 82 10.55 -19.94 8.29
C SER A 82 10.00 -18.90 7.32
N ALA A 83 8.99 -18.11 7.69
CA ALA A 83 8.32 -17.16 6.80
C ALA A 83 9.29 -16.17 6.16
N ARG A 84 10.26 -15.67 6.93
CA ARG A 84 11.30 -14.76 6.40
C ARG A 84 12.17 -15.44 5.34
N GLY A 85 12.57 -16.69 5.59
CA GLY A 85 13.37 -17.46 4.64
C GLY A 85 12.61 -17.69 3.34
N LEU A 86 11.32 -18.04 3.45
CA LEU A 86 10.41 -18.20 2.31
C LEU A 86 10.23 -16.89 1.53
N ALA A 87 10.03 -15.75 2.20
CA ALA A 87 9.89 -14.45 1.55
C ALA A 87 11.13 -14.08 0.72
N LEU A 88 12.33 -14.24 1.30
CA LEU A 88 13.59 -13.94 0.61
C LEU A 88 13.87 -14.92 -0.53
N ALA A 89 13.57 -16.21 -0.33
CA ALA A 89 13.69 -17.23 -1.37
C ALA A 89 12.74 -16.94 -2.54
N TYR A 90 11.50 -16.53 -2.25
CA TYR A 90 10.51 -16.14 -3.25
C TYR A 90 10.98 -14.91 -4.04
N GLY A 91 11.46 -13.86 -3.36
CA GLY A 91 12.03 -12.68 -3.99
C GLY A 91 13.24 -13.01 -4.88
N ARG A 92 14.05 -14.01 -4.50
CA ARG A 92 15.13 -14.52 -5.35
C ARG A 92 14.59 -15.28 -6.57
N ALA A 93 13.58 -16.12 -6.39
CA ALA A 93 12.99 -16.93 -7.45
C ALA A 93 12.40 -16.08 -8.59
N ILE A 94 11.79 -14.94 -8.27
CA ILE A 94 11.26 -13.99 -9.26
C ILE A 94 12.31 -13.00 -9.80
N GLY A 95 13.58 -13.14 -9.38
CA GLY A 95 14.71 -12.34 -9.86
C GLY A 95 14.91 -10.99 -9.16
N CYS A 96 14.08 -10.61 -8.19
CA CYS A 96 14.22 -9.34 -7.48
C CYS A 96 15.51 -9.25 -6.66
N ALA A 97 16.01 -10.38 -6.14
CA ALA A 97 17.29 -10.42 -5.42
C ALA A 97 18.51 -10.01 -6.28
N ARG A 98 18.39 -9.97 -7.61
CA ARG A 98 19.46 -9.50 -8.51
C ARG A 98 19.61 -7.98 -8.48
N ALA A 99 18.54 -7.25 -8.17
CA ALA A 99 18.53 -5.79 -8.06
C ALA A 99 18.54 -5.32 -6.60
N GLY A 100 17.75 -5.96 -5.75
CA GLY A 100 17.70 -5.65 -4.31
C GLY A 100 16.39 -6.06 -3.67
N LEU A 101 16.48 -6.59 -2.46
CA LEU A 101 15.35 -6.89 -1.58
C LEU A 101 15.47 -6.04 -0.31
N ILE A 102 14.51 -5.13 -0.11
CA ILE A 102 14.52 -4.15 0.99
C ILE A 102 13.47 -4.57 2.02
N GLY A 103 13.87 -4.73 3.28
CA GLY A 103 12.95 -5.07 4.37
C GLY A 103 12.05 -3.89 4.73
N SER A 104 10.79 -4.18 5.04
CA SER A 104 9.78 -3.19 5.45
C SER A 104 8.72 -3.85 6.34
N THR A 105 7.67 -3.10 6.67
CA THR A 105 6.44 -3.61 7.25
C THR A 105 5.30 -3.63 6.24
N PHE A 106 4.22 -4.35 6.54
CA PHE A 106 3.00 -4.34 5.72
C PHE A 106 2.38 -2.94 5.62
N ALA A 107 2.39 -2.18 6.72
CA ALA A 107 1.84 -0.83 6.76
C ALA A 107 2.64 0.12 5.86
N GLU A 108 3.97 0.16 6.02
CA GLU A 108 4.85 1.01 5.21
C GLU A 108 4.75 0.72 3.72
N GLU A 109 4.65 -0.56 3.34
CA GLU A 109 4.55 -0.96 1.95
C GLU A 109 3.22 -0.51 1.34
N CYS A 110 2.12 -0.80 2.02
CA CYS A 110 0.77 -0.42 1.60
C CYS A 110 0.62 1.09 1.47
N GLU A 111 1.07 1.85 2.48
CA GLU A 111 1.01 3.31 2.47
C GLU A 111 1.85 3.91 1.34
N ALA A 112 3.09 3.45 1.18
CA ALA A 112 3.97 3.98 0.15
C ALA A 112 3.52 3.59 -1.27
N ASP A 113 2.95 2.40 -1.46
CA ASP A 113 2.46 1.94 -2.77
C ASP A 113 1.23 2.73 -3.19
N LEU A 114 0.21 2.81 -2.32
CA LEU A 114 -1.01 3.58 -2.54
C LEU A 114 -0.72 5.07 -2.75
N PHE A 115 0.20 5.64 -1.97
CA PHE A 115 0.62 7.03 -2.16
C PHE A 115 1.27 7.23 -3.52
N ASN A 116 2.22 6.36 -3.89
CA ASN A 116 2.95 6.50 -5.14
C ASN A 116 2.06 6.33 -6.37
N GLU A 117 1.12 5.37 -6.36
CA GLU A 117 0.20 5.17 -7.47
C GLU A 117 -0.74 6.37 -7.64
N GLN A 118 -1.30 6.90 -6.55
CA GLN A 118 -2.29 7.97 -6.60
C GLN A 118 -1.66 9.34 -6.85
N ALA A 119 -0.53 9.64 -6.21
CA ALA A 119 0.05 10.98 -6.22
C ALA A 119 1.08 11.20 -7.33
N VAL A 120 1.69 10.13 -7.86
CA VAL A 120 2.86 10.27 -8.75
C VAL A 120 2.72 9.50 -10.06
N VAL A 121 2.43 8.19 -10.00
CA VAL A 121 2.61 7.32 -11.18
C VAL A 121 1.37 7.25 -12.06
N TRP A 122 0.15 7.24 -11.50
CA TRP A 122 -1.08 7.00 -12.26
C TRP A 122 -2.16 8.08 -12.15
N GLY A 123 -2.00 9.02 -11.20
CA GLY A 123 -2.97 10.04 -10.74
C GLY A 123 -4.05 10.50 -11.71
#